data_AF-E3MTV7-F1
#
_entry.id   AF-E3MTV7-F1
#
_cell.length_a   1.000
_cell.length_b   1.000
_cell.length_c   1.000
_cell.angle_alpha   90.00
_cell.angle_beta   90.00
_cell.angle_gamma   90.00
#
_symmetry.space_group_name_H-M   'P 1'
#
loop_
_entity.id
_entity.type
_entity.pdbx_description
1 polymer ?
#
loop_
_entity_poly.entity_id
_entity_poly.type
_entity_poly.pdbx_seq_one_letter_code
_entity_poly.pdbx_strand_id
1 'polypeptide(L)'
;MNFLLSVVLGTLLISTFTSAQTPISCAFCISGLAQINQEVVTTPDMQAQMGVQASQGCDQIPVKQTRETCRGTMNTNFNIFYANFTGQANNSPTQMCINMGMC
;
A
#
# COMPACT_ATOMS: atom_id res chain seq x y z
N MET A 1 -28.19 -14.82 -37.65
CA MET A 1 -28.65 -14.95 -36.25
C MET A 1 -27.57 -15.49 -35.29
N ASN A 2 -26.28 -15.52 -35.67
CA ASN A 2 -25.19 -15.99 -34.80
C ASN A 2 -24.30 -14.88 -34.23
N PHE A 3 -24.23 -13.72 -34.88
CA PHE A 3 -23.36 -12.62 -34.44
C PHE A 3 -23.90 -11.88 -33.21
N LEU A 4 -25.22 -11.73 -33.11
CA LEU A 4 -25.87 -11.09 -31.97
C LEU A 4 -25.73 -11.92 -30.68
N LEU A 5 -25.72 -13.26 -30.78
CA LEU A 5 -25.51 -14.12 -29.62
C LEU A 5 -24.10 -13.96 -29.03
N SER A 6 -23.06 -13.85 -29.86
CA SER A 6 -21.67 -13.67 -29.37
C SER A 6 -21.44 -12.30 -28.73
N VAL A 7 -22.10 -11.24 -29.22
CA VAL A 7 -21.98 -9.90 -28.63
C VAL A 7 -22.68 -9.84 -27.26
N VAL A 8 -23.85 -10.44 -27.14
CA VAL A 8 -24.60 -10.49 -25.86
C VAL A 8 -23.86 -11.34 -24.81
N LEU A 9 -23.25 -12.46 -25.22
CA LEU A 9 -22.45 -13.31 -24.33
C LEU A 9 -21.14 -12.63 -23.90
N GLY A 10 -20.51 -11.85 -24.79
CA GLY A 10 -19.33 -11.04 -24.48
C GLY A 10 -19.61 -9.91 -23.50
N THR A 11 -20.77 -9.26 -23.60
CA THR A 11 -21.18 -8.22 -22.64
C THR A 11 -21.62 -8.80 -21.29
N LEU A 12 -22.20 -10.00 -21.25
CA LEU A 12 -22.62 -10.61 -19.98
C LEU A 12 -21.44 -10.98 -19.08
N LEU A 13 -20.29 -11.36 -19.67
CA LEU A 13 -19.06 -11.66 -18.95
C LEU A 13 -18.36 -10.42 -18.37
N ILE A 14 -18.70 -9.22 -18.84
CA ILE A 14 -18.10 -7.96 -18.36
C ILE A 14 -18.98 -7.31 -17.27
N SER A 15 -20.21 -7.77 -17.07
CA SER A 15 -21.15 -7.21 -16.09
C SER A 15 -21.14 -7.86 -14.70
N THR A 16 -20.22 -8.78 -14.39
CA THR A 16 -20.13 -9.40 -13.05
C THR A 16 -19.19 -8.68 -12.08
N PHE A 17 -18.59 -7.55 -12.46
CA PHE A 17 -17.67 -6.77 -11.63
C PHE A 17 -18.35 -5.76 -10.68
N THR A 18 -19.54 -6.05 -10.15
CA THR A 18 -20.22 -5.05 -9.29
C THR A 18 -20.76 -5.55 -7.95
N SER A 19 -20.59 -6.82 -7.56
CA SER A 19 -20.93 -7.21 -6.17
C SER A 19 -20.31 -8.52 -5.65
N ALA A 20 -19.37 -9.14 -6.37
CA ALA A 20 -18.69 -10.38 -5.95
C ALA A 20 -17.16 -10.20 -5.76
N GLN A 21 -16.65 -8.97 -5.83
CA GLN A 21 -15.21 -8.68 -5.78
C GLN A 21 -14.59 -8.85 -4.38
N THR A 22 -15.38 -8.88 -3.31
CA THR A 22 -14.87 -8.78 -1.93
C THR A 22 -13.82 -9.85 -1.54
N PRO A 23 -13.90 -11.15 -1.92
CA PRO A 23 -12.90 -12.12 -1.45
C PRO A 23 -11.59 -12.03 -2.24
N ILE A 24 -11.68 -11.83 -3.56
CA ILE A 24 -10.51 -11.81 -4.46
C ILE A 24 -9.77 -10.48 -4.32
N SER A 25 -10.48 -9.35 -4.24
CA SER A 25 -9.85 -8.04 -3.99
C SER A 25 -9.16 -8.01 -2.63
N CYS A 26 -9.79 -8.61 -1.62
CA CYS A 26 -9.24 -8.65 -0.27
C CYS A 26 -7.98 -9.53 -0.21
N ALA A 27 -8.03 -10.73 -0.80
CA ALA A 27 -6.87 -11.61 -0.90
C ALA A 27 -5.72 -10.95 -1.68
N PHE A 28 -6.02 -10.33 -2.83
CA PHE A 28 -5.04 -9.61 -3.63
C PHE A 28 -4.38 -8.48 -2.84
N CYS A 29 -5.16 -7.66 -2.14
CA CYS A 29 -4.64 -6.56 -1.34
C CYS A 29 -3.74 -7.06 -0.21
N ILE A 30 -4.20 -8.06 0.57
CA ILE A 30 -3.43 -8.59 1.70
C ILE A 30 -2.11 -9.19 1.22
N SER A 31 -2.14 -10.02 0.17
CA SER A 31 -0.94 -10.63 -0.39
C SER A 31 0.01 -9.60 -0.98
N GLY A 32 -0.51 -8.58 -1.68
CA GLY A 32 0.30 -7.49 -2.23
C GLY A 32 0.99 -6.67 -1.14
N LEU A 33 0.26 -6.27 -0.11
CA LEU A 33 0.84 -5.54 1.03
C LEU A 33 1.86 -6.38 1.81
N ALA A 34 1.61 -7.68 1.98
CA ALA A 34 2.57 -8.58 2.62
C ALA A 34 3.89 -8.66 1.82
N GLN A 35 3.81 -8.77 0.50
CA GLN A 35 4.97 -8.78 -0.39
C GLN A 35 5.74 -7.45 -0.32
N ILE A 36 5.05 -6.31 -0.37
CA ILE A 36 5.66 -4.97 -0.23
C ILE A 36 6.38 -4.86 1.11
N ASN A 37 5.72 -5.25 2.21
CA ASN A 37 6.33 -5.23 3.54
C ASN A 37 7.61 -6.06 3.59
N GLN A 38 7.60 -7.25 2.97
CA GLN A 38 8.79 -8.09 2.91
C GLN A 38 9.91 -7.42 2.12
N GLU A 39 9.62 -6.91 0.93
CA GLU A 39 10.61 -6.26 0.07
C GLU A 39 11.22 -5.01 0.69
N VAL A 40 10.41 -4.20 1.38
CA VAL A 40 10.89 -3.02 2.12
C VAL A 40 11.85 -3.46 3.22
N VAL A 41 11.57 -4.54 3.95
CA VAL A 41 12.42 -4.96 5.07
C VAL A 41 13.68 -5.69 4.61
N THR A 42 13.66 -6.35 3.45
CA THR A 42 14.80 -7.13 2.94
C THR A 42 15.71 -6.37 1.99
N THR A 43 15.27 -5.25 1.43
CA THR A 43 16.01 -4.52 0.39
C THR A 43 16.51 -3.16 0.90
N PRO A 44 17.83 -2.99 1.16
CA PRO A 44 18.38 -1.73 1.68
C PRO A 44 18.09 -0.51 0.80
N ASP A 45 18.13 -0.68 -0.52
CA ASP A 45 17.87 0.41 -1.47
C ASP A 45 16.42 0.91 -1.40
N MET A 46 15.44 0.00 -1.23
CA MET A 46 14.04 0.40 -1.00
C MET A 46 13.87 1.12 0.33
N GLN A 47 14.55 0.69 1.39
CA GLN A 47 14.51 1.38 2.69
C GLN A 47 15.05 2.80 2.56
N ALA A 48 16.17 2.98 1.85
CA ALA A 48 16.76 4.28 1.63
C ALA A 48 15.82 5.20 0.82
N GLN A 49 15.24 4.68 -0.27
CA GLN A 49 14.32 5.44 -1.12
C GLN A 49 13.04 5.83 -0.35
N MET A 50 12.42 4.88 0.34
CA MET A 50 11.23 5.13 1.15
C MET A 50 11.53 6.07 2.32
N GLY A 51 12.71 5.98 2.93
CA GLY A 51 13.17 6.91 3.97
C GLY A 51 13.29 8.34 3.46
N VAL A 52 13.91 8.52 2.29
CA VAL A 52 14.01 9.83 1.61
C VAL A 52 12.63 10.38 1.27
N GLN A 53 11.69 9.54 0.85
CA GLN A 53 10.33 9.98 0.57
C GLN A 53 9.57 10.33 1.85
N ALA A 54 9.61 9.47 2.87
CA ALA A 54 8.93 9.69 4.15
C ALA A 54 9.46 10.94 4.87
N SER A 55 10.77 11.22 4.76
CA SER A 55 11.38 12.41 5.36
C SER A 55 10.88 13.72 4.76
N GLN A 56 10.30 13.73 3.56
CA GLN A 56 9.63 14.93 3.01
C GLN A 56 8.45 15.37 3.88
N GLY A 57 7.83 14.46 4.63
CA GLY A 57 6.79 14.81 5.61
C GLY A 57 7.30 15.77 6.70
N CYS A 58 8.60 15.74 7.01
CA CYS A 58 9.23 16.67 7.94
C CYS A 58 9.22 18.12 7.43
N ASP A 59 9.03 18.37 6.13
CA ASP A 59 9.06 19.73 5.57
C ASP A 59 7.92 20.62 6.06
N GLN A 60 6.87 20.02 6.63
CA GLN A 60 5.78 20.72 7.30
C GLN A 60 6.21 21.37 8.64
N ILE A 61 7.38 21.01 9.17
CA ILE A 61 7.88 21.56 10.44
C ILE A 61 8.40 22.99 10.22
N PRO A 62 7.83 24.01 10.89
CA PRO A 62 8.18 25.41 10.63
C PRO A 62 9.59 25.78 11.10
N VAL A 63 10.10 25.11 12.15
CA VAL A 63 11.43 25.36 12.70
C VAL A 63 12.50 24.65 11.87
N LYS A 64 13.42 25.43 11.28
CA LYS A 64 14.47 24.91 10.38
C LYS A 64 15.31 23.80 11.02
N GLN A 65 15.83 24.03 12.23
CA GLN A 65 16.67 23.04 12.90
C GLN A 65 15.92 21.72 13.14
N THR A 66 14.67 21.80 13.61
CA THR A 66 13.83 20.62 13.87
C THR A 66 13.49 19.88 12.58
N ARG A 67 13.27 20.60 11.47
CA ARG A 67 13.04 20.02 10.15
C ARG A 67 14.26 19.23 9.67
N GLU A 68 15.44 19.84 9.71
CA GLU A 68 16.69 19.19 9.28
C GLU A 68 17.00 17.95 10.13
N THR A 69 16.83 18.05 11.45
CA THR A 69 16.96 16.90 12.35
C THR A 69 15.95 15.80 12.04
N CYS A 70 14.67 16.15 11.88
CA CYS A 70 13.62 15.18 11.52
C CYS A 70 13.96 14.46 10.21
N ARG A 71 14.39 15.20 9.18
CA ARG A 71 14.79 14.61 7.89
C ARG A 71 15.95 13.64 8.04
N GLY A 72 17.00 14.05 8.76
CA GLY A 72 18.17 13.21 9.00
C GLY A 72 17.81 11.95 9.78
N THR A 73 17.03 12.10 10.86
CA THR A 73 16.59 10.96 11.69
C THR A 73 15.72 10.00 10.89
N MET A 74 14.74 10.49 10.12
CA MET A 74 13.85 9.65 9.32
C MET A 74 14.63 8.89 8.25
N ASN A 75 15.55 9.54 7.53
CA ASN A 75 16.37 8.87 6.51
C ASN A 75 17.23 7.74 7.11
N THR A 76 17.86 7.98 8.28
CA THR A 76 18.74 7.01 8.92
C THR A 76 18.00 5.88 9.62
N ASN A 77 16.80 6.15 10.15
CA ASN A 77 16.06 5.22 11.00
C ASN A 77 14.73 4.78 10.37
N PHE A 78 14.60 4.89 9.05
CA PHE A 78 13.38 4.56 8.34
C PHE A 78 12.94 3.12 8.60
N ASN A 79 13.88 2.18 8.62
CA ASN A 79 13.63 0.77 8.93
C ASN A 79 12.95 0.58 10.30
N ILE A 80 13.41 1.31 11.32
CA ILE A 80 12.84 1.26 12.67
C ILE A 80 11.43 1.86 12.66
N PHE A 81 11.26 3.02 12.02
CA PHE A 81 9.95 3.64 11.86
C PHE A 81 8.97 2.70 11.16
N TYR A 82 9.35 2.13 10.03
CA TYR A 82 8.50 1.25 9.21
C TYR A 82 8.13 -0.02 9.95
N ALA A 83 9.09 -0.68 10.62
CA ALA A 83 8.82 -1.88 11.40
C ALA A 83 7.82 -1.61 12.54
N ASN A 84 7.96 -0.49 13.24
CA ASN A 84 7.00 -0.08 14.27
C ASN A 84 5.64 0.25 13.68
N PHE A 85 5.60 0.94 12.54
CA PHE A 85 4.36 1.28 11.84
C PHE A 85 3.59 0.03 11.43
N THR A 86 4.22 -0.92 10.74
CA THR A 86 3.59 -2.17 10.29
C THR A 86 3.29 -3.14 11.43
N GLY A 87 3.96 -3.00 12.58
CA GLY A 87 3.72 -3.80 13.78
C GLY A 87 2.45 -3.42 14.54
N GLN A 88 1.83 -2.27 14.25
CA GLN A 88 0.57 -1.88 14.88
C GLN A 88 -0.60 -2.64 14.26
N ALA A 89 -1.52 -3.14 15.09
CA ALA A 89 -2.70 -3.88 14.63
C ALA A 89 -3.52 -3.10 13.58
N ASN A 90 -3.64 -1.78 13.76
CA ASN A 90 -4.36 -0.89 12.85
C ASN A 90 -3.71 -0.72 11.47
N ASN A 91 -2.44 -1.10 11.35
CA ASN A 91 -1.65 -1.04 10.11
C ASN A 91 -1.28 -2.45 9.61
N SER A 92 -1.91 -3.49 10.15
CA SER A 92 -1.78 -4.83 9.60
C SER A 92 -2.27 -4.85 8.14
N PRO A 93 -1.72 -5.71 7.26
CA PRO A 93 -2.18 -5.82 5.88
C PRO A 93 -3.70 -5.99 5.77
N THR A 94 -4.29 -6.81 6.64
CA THR A 94 -5.75 -7.00 6.72
C THR A 94 -6.47 -5.70 7.04
N GLN A 95 -6.07 -5.00 8.10
CA GLN A 95 -6.75 -3.77 8.50
C GLN A 95 -6.58 -2.64 7.48
N MET A 96 -5.40 -2.55 6.84
CA MET A 96 -5.17 -1.61 5.75
C MET A 96 -6.09 -1.90 4.56
N CYS A 97 -6.22 -3.15 4.17
CA CYS A 97 -7.13 -3.53 3.07
C CYS A 97 -8.59 -3.27 3.39
N ILE A 98 -9.01 -3.44 4.65
CA ILE A 98 -10.34 -3.01 5.14
C ILE A 98 -10.51 -1.50 4.98
N ASN A 99 -9.53 -0.71 5.44
CA ASN A 99 -9.59 0.75 5.37
C ASN A 99 -9.58 1.27 3.91
N MET A 100 -9.01 0.51 2.98
CA MET A 100 -9.02 0.80 1.55
C MET A 100 -10.31 0.37 0.83
N GLY A 101 -11.25 -0.28 1.53
CA GLY A 101 -12.48 -0.83 0.95
C GLY A 101 -12.23 -1.99 -0.02
N MET A 102 -11.06 -2.63 0.08
CA MET A 102 -10.70 -3.82 -0.70
C MET A 102 -11.05 -5.11 0.05
N CYS A 103 -11.17 -5.00 1.38
CA CYS A 103 -11.88 -5.84 2.32
C CYS A 103 -12.92 -4.93 3.04
#